data_AF-A0AAN8JUZ4-F1
#
_entry.id   AF-A0AAN8JUZ4-F1
#
_cell.length_a   1.000
_cell.length_b   1.000
_cell.length_c   1.000
_cell.angle_alpha   90.00
_cell.angle_beta   90.00
_cell.angle_gamma   90.00
#
_symmetry.space_group_name_H-M   'P 1'
#
loop_
_entity.id
_entity.type
_entity.pdbx_description
1 polymer ?
#
loop_
_entity_poly.entity_id
_entity_poly.type
_entity_poly.pdbx_seq_one_letter_code
_entity_poly.pdbx_strand_id
1 'polypeptide(L)'
;MANHKTTQRTEKNYDRMAVTRLFYQFIQCMHHLANLAEPSTCFKKKEQELNKFIRPAPKNEKIVDGINQINAAWARAIRKELIRHYTEEKFWSFEFIFEYNFLFTEDEIVELGHQALTWTKKNYGKKLRQSNIDEFLV
;
A
#
# COMPACT_ATOMS: atom_id res chain seq x y z
N MET A 1 46.13 -14.77 -24.27
CA MET A 1 44.96 -15.60 -24.61
C MET A 1 44.05 -15.62 -23.41
N ALA A 2 42.83 -15.14 -23.62
CA ALA A 2 41.84 -14.85 -22.59
C ALA A 2 41.37 -16.10 -21.83
N ASN A 3 41.18 -15.97 -20.52
CA ASN A 3 40.21 -16.78 -19.78
C ASN A 3 39.10 -15.85 -19.30
N HIS A 4 38.21 -15.59 -20.26
CA HIS A 4 37.04 -14.73 -20.21
C HIS A 4 35.84 -15.44 -19.55
N LYS A 5 36.09 -16.42 -18.68
CA LYS A 5 35.05 -17.25 -18.06
C LYS A 5 35.10 -17.07 -16.55
N THR A 6 34.00 -16.55 -16.03
CA THR A 6 33.61 -16.48 -14.61
C THR A 6 34.00 -15.24 -13.81
N THR A 7 34.43 -14.16 -14.48
CA THR A 7 34.22 -12.79 -13.98
C THR A 7 32.71 -12.40 -14.00
N GLN A 8 31.85 -13.24 -14.57
CA GLN A 8 30.41 -13.01 -14.72
C GLN A 8 29.54 -13.46 -13.54
N ARG A 9 30.08 -14.16 -12.53
CA ARG A 9 29.28 -14.60 -11.36
C ARG A 9 29.12 -13.52 -10.28
N THR A 10 29.72 -12.35 -10.52
CA THR A 10 29.78 -11.20 -9.59
C THR A 10 28.90 -10.03 -10.01
N GLU A 11 28.12 -10.17 -11.08
CA GLU A 11 27.16 -9.16 -11.52
C GLU A 11 25.77 -9.77 -11.43
N LYS A 12 24.88 -9.13 -10.65
CA LYS A 12 23.52 -9.56 -10.28
C LYS A 12 23.38 -10.33 -8.97
N ASN A 13 24.00 -9.85 -7.88
CA ASN A 13 23.32 -9.90 -6.58
C ASN A 13 22.13 -8.94 -6.68
N TYR A 14 21.02 -9.39 -7.28
CA TYR A 14 19.77 -8.65 -7.18
C TYR A 14 19.39 -8.57 -5.72
N ASP A 15 19.03 -7.37 -5.28
CA ASP A 15 18.70 -7.15 -3.88
C ASP A 15 17.37 -7.82 -3.57
N ARG A 16 17.42 -9.09 -3.12
CA ARG A 16 16.29 -9.85 -2.59
C ARG A 16 15.50 -9.01 -1.57
N MET A 17 16.18 -8.16 -0.81
CA MET A 17 15.54 -7.22 0.13
C MET A 17 14.68 -6.18 -0.59
N ALA A 18 15.13 -5.67 -1.75
CA ALA A 18 14.34 -4.76 -2.56
C ALA A 18 13.06 -5.45 -3.02
N VAL A 19 13.15 -6.67 -3.57
CA VAL A 19 11.97 -7.44 -4.03
C VAL A 19 11.01 -7.73 -2.88
N THR A 20 11.51 -8.18 -1.73
CA THR A 20 10.68 -8.38 -0.53
C THR A 20 10.00 -7.08 -0.08
N ARG A 21 10.69 -5.93 -0.14
CA ARG A 21 10.08 -4.61 0.17
C ARG A 21 8.99 -4.24 -0.82
N LEU A 22 9.16 -4.60 -2.08
CA LEU A 22 8.19 -4.32 -3.14
C LEU A 22 6.92 -5.17 -2.94
N PHE A 23 7.06 -6.47 -2.70
CA PHE A 23 5.94 -7.34 -2.32
C PHE A 23 5.27 -6.88 -1.03
N TYR A 24 6.04 -6.41 -0.05
CA TYR A 24 5.48 -5.81 1.14
C TYR A 24 4.62 -4.58 0.79
N GLN A 25 5.13 -3.63 0.00
CA GLN A 25 4.39 -2.44 -0.45
C GLN A 25 3.13 -2.80 -1.25
N PHE A 26 3.18 -3.85 -2.06
CA PHE A 26 2.03 -4.36 -2.80
C PHE A 26 0.91 -4.81 -1.86
N ILE A 27 1.23 -5.64 -0.85
CA ILE A 27 0.27 -6.07 0.15
C ILE A 27 -0.26 -4.87 0.95
N GLN A 28 0.57 -3.85 1.22
CA GLN A 28 0.12 -2.60 1.83
C GLN A 28 -0.91 -1.88 0.96
N CYS A 29 -0.69 -1.77 -0.35
CA CYS A 29 -1.60 -1.11 -1.27
C CYS A 29 -2.97 -1.82 -1.30
N MET A 30 -2.99 -3.15 -1.40
CA MET A 30 -4.23 -3.93 -1.31
C MET A 30 -4.94 -3.73 0.04
N HIS A 31 -4.18 -3.72 1.14
CA HIS A 31 -4.70 -3.42 2.47
C HIS A 31 -5.31 -2.01 2.57
N HIS A 32 -4.65 -1.00 2.01
CA HIS A 32 -5.13 0.37 2.03
C HIS A 32 -6.36 0.55 1.14
N LEU A 33 -6.39 -0.03 -0.06
CA LEU A 33 -7.55 -0.02 -0.95
C LEU A 33 -8.80 -0.63 -0.29
N ALA A 34 -8.66 -1.81 0.33
CA ALA A 34 -9.77 -2.45 1.04
C ALA A 34 -10.34 -1.57 2.18
N ASN A 35 -9.48 -0.78 2.84
CA ASN A 35 -9.89 0.14 3.90
C ASN A 35 -10.42 1.50 3.39
N LEU A 36 -10.25 1.82 2.11
CA LEU A 36 -10.78 3.03 1.48
C LEU A 36 -12.19 2.81 0.93
N ALA A 37 -12.51 1.60 0.47
CA ALA A 37 -13.86 1.20 0.08
C ALA A 37 -14.85 1.30 1.25
N GLU A 38 -14.42 0.88 2.45
CA GLU A 38 -15.15 1.05 3.69
C GLU A 38 -14.32 1.87 4.68
N PRO A 39 -14.53 3.20 4.76
CA PRO A 39 -13.68 4.06 5.56
C PRO A 39 -13.64 3.59 7.00
N SER A 40 -12.43 3.21 7.44
CA SER A 40 -12.18 2.70 8.77
C SER A 40 -12.72 3.64 9.86
N THR A 41 -13.06 3.08 11.01
CA THR A 41 -13.45 3.86 12.20
C THR A 41 -12.40 4.92 12.56
N CYS A 42 -11.12 4.66 12.29
CA CYS A 42 -10.04 5.61 12.53
C CYS A 42 -10.12 6.83 11.60
N PHE A 43 -10.39 6.60 10.31
CA PHE A 43 -10.53 7.69 9.33
C PHE A 43 -11.73 8.59 9.68
N LYS A 44 -12.86 7.98 10.04
CA LYS A 44 -14.05 8.71 10.52
C LYS A 44 -13.77 9.52 11.80
N LYS A 45 -13.02 8.93 12.75
CA LYS A 45 -12.57 9.65 13.96
C LYS A 45 -11.71 10.86 13.60
N LYS A 46 -10.83 10.75 12.60
CA LYS A 46 -9.98 11.85 12.16
C LYS A 46 -10.77 13.00 11.53
N GLU A 47 -11.77 12.67 10.73
CA GLU A 47 -12.73 13.64 10.19
C GLU A 47 -13.47 14.38 11.31
N GLN A 48 -13.91 13.66 12.35
CA GLN A 48 -14.53 14.26 13.53
C GLN A 48 -13.57 15.13 14.35
N GLU A 49 -12.29 14.76 14.45
CA GLU A 49 -11.26 15.59 15.09
C GLU A 49 -11.07 16.92 14.35
N LEU A 50 -11.12 16.91 13.01
CA LEU A 50 -11.06 18.14 12.21
C LEU A 50 -12.26 19.07 12.50
N ASN A 51 -13.46 18.49 12.60
CA ASN A 51 -14.65 19.25 13.02
C ASN A 51 -14.50 19.83 14.43
N LYS A 52 -13.77 19.15 15.33
CA LYS A 52 -13.51 19.64 16.69
C LYS A 52 -12.39 20.69 16.75
N PHE A 53 -11.47 20.68 15.79
CA PHE A 53 -10.35 21.63 15.70
C PHE A 53 -10.83 23.01 15.27
N ILE A 54 -11.69 23.07 14.26
CA ILE A 54 -12.26 24.32 13.76
C ILE A 54 -13.51 24.65 14.58
N ARG A 55 -13.35 25.40 15.67
CA ARG A 55 -14.46 25.84 16.53
C ARG A 55 -14.66 27.34 16.45
N PRO A 56 -15.78 27.82 15.86
CA PRO A 56 -16.11 29.23 15.88
C PRO A 56 -16.44 29.65 17.32
N ALA A 57 -16.05 30.86 17.71
CA ALA A 57 -16.29 31.40 19.05
C ALA A 57 -17.79 31.54 19.35
N PRO A 58 -18.60 32.21 18.49
CA PRO A 58 -20.05 32.01 18.50
C PRO A 58 -20.38 30.76 17.68
N LYS A 59 -20.96 29.75 18.33
CA LYS A 59 -21.44 28.55 17.67
C LYS A 59 -22.89 28.75 17.23
N ASN A 60 -23.16 28.60 15.94
CA ASN A 60 -24.50 28.45 15.39
C ASN A 60 -24.55 27.26 14.41
N GLU A 61 -25.76 26.79 14.10
CA GLU A 61 -25.95 25.62 13.23
C GLU A 61 -25.35 25.83 11.84
N LYS A 62 -25.57 27.00 11.24
CA LYS A 62 -25.09 27.32 9.89
C LYS A 62 -23.57 27.20 9.73
N ILE A 63 -22.79 27.69 10.69
CA ILE A 63 -21.32 27.59 10.62
C ILE A 63 -20.84 26.16 10.93
N VAL A 64 -21.52 25.44 11.83
CA VAL A 64 -21.21 24.03 12.13
C VAL A 64 -21.43 23.15 10.90
N ASP A 65 -22.55 23.34 10.22
CA ASP A 65 -22.88 22.60 8.99
C ASP A 65 -21.89 22.92 7.87
N GLY A 66 -21.51 24.18 7.72
CA GLY A 66 -20.48 24.59 6.75
C GLY A 66 -19.13 23.90 7.01
N ILE A 67 -18.66 23.87 8.25
CA ILE A 67 -17.42 23.18 8.63
C ILE A 67 -17.51 21.68 8.36
N ASN A 68 -18.62 21.04 8.74
CA ASN A 68 -18.84 19.62 8.50
C ASN A 68 -18.83 19.29 6.99
N GLN A 69 -19.47 20.13 6.16
CA GLN A 69 -19.48 19.95 4.71
C GLN A 69 -18.09 20.07 4.09
N ILE A 70 -17.31 21.08 4.52
CA ILE A 70 -15.93 21.30 4.04
C ILE A 70 -15.05 20.12 4.41
N ASN A 71 -15.05 19.69 5.67
CA ASN A 71 -14.22 18.58 6.12
C ASN A 71 -14.62 17.25 5.45
N ALA A 72 -15.92 17.02 5.25
CA ALA A 72 -16.40 15.86 4.51
C ALA A 72 -15.98 15.90 3.03
N ALA A 73 -16.01 17.07 2.39
CA ALA A 73 -15.54 17.25 1.01
C ALA A 73 -14.04 16.99 0.88
N TRP A 74 -13.23 17.55 1.79
CA TRP A 74 -11.80 17.27 1.88
C TRP A 74 -11.52 15.77 2.05
N ALA A 75 -12.21 15.11 2.99
CA ALA A 75 -12.04 13.69 3.26
C ALA A 75 -12.42 12.81 2.05
N ARG A 76 -13.43 13.22 1.25
CA ARG A 76 -13.77 12.56 -0.02
C ARG A 76 -12.70 12.77 -1.08
N ALA A 77 -12.18 13.98 -1.22
CA ALA A 77 -11.13 14.31 -2.20
C ALA A 77 -9.84 13.52 -1.94
N ILE A 78 -9.38 13.46 -0.68
CA ILE A 78 -8.21 12.67 -0.30
C ILE A 78 -8.41 11.18 -0.59
N ARG A 79 -9.59 10.63 -0.24
CA ARG A 79 -9.90 9.22 -0.54
C ARG A 79 -9.86 8.93 -2.03
N LYS A 80 -10.44 9.81 -2.85
CA LYS A 80 -10.40 9.68 -4.31
C LYS A 80 -8.96 9.64 -4.82
N GLU A 81 -8.11 10.53 -4.34
CA GLU A 81 -6.71 10.58 -4.76
C GLU A 81 -5.90 9.36 -4.31
N LEU A 82 -6.16 8.84 -3.10
CA LEU A 82 -5.53 7.61 -2.63
C LEU A 82 -5.97 6.39 -3.44
N ILE A 83 -7.28 6.27 -3.74
CA ILE A 83 -7.77 5.20 -4.63
C ILE A 83 -7.07 5.31 -5.98
N ARG A 84 -7.05 6.51 -6.58
CA ARG A 84 -6.38 6.79 -7.84
C ARG A 84 -4.91 6.37 -7.83
N HIS A 85 -4.16 6.77 -6.80
CA HIS A 85 -2.75 6.41 -6.63
C HIS A 85 -2.56 4.89 -6.55
N TYR A 86 -3.39 4.19 -5.76
CA TYR A 86 -3.27 2.75 -5.62
C TYR A 86 -3.85 1.94 -6.80
N THR A 87 -4.70 2.50 -7.68
CA THR A 87 -5.30 1.78 -8.82
C THR A 87 -4.73 2.17 -10.18
N GLU A 88 -4.34 3.43 -10.39
CA GLU A 88 -3.96 3.98 -11.70
C GLU A 88 -2.45 4.19 -11.85
N GLU A 89 -1.71 4.38 -10.76
CA GLU A 89 -0.26 4.48 -10.87
C GLU A 89 0.36 3.10 -11.09
N LYS A 90 1.41 3.09 -11.93
CA LYS A 90 2.19 1.96 -12.46
C LYS A 90 2.80 1.00 -11.42
N PHE A 91 2.37 1.04 -10.17
CA PHE A 91 2.71 0.08 -9.11
C PHE A 91 2.45 -1.37 -9.56
N TRP A 92 1.42 -1.55 -10.38
CA TRP A 92 0.99 -2.85 -10.94
C TRP A 92 1.68 -3.24 -12.24
N SER A 93 2.60 -2.42 -12.77
CA SER A 93 3.09 -2.64 -14.13
C SER A 93 3.68 -4.04 -14.24
N PHE A 94 3.05 -4.85 -15.10
CA PHE A 94 3.48 -6.19 -15.47
C PHE A 94 4.96 -6.21 -15.90
N GLU A 95 5.50 -5.09 -16.39
CA GLU A 95 6.93 -4.88 -16.63
C GLU A 95 7.79 -5.22 -15.41
N PHE A 96 7.31 -4.93 -14.20
CA PHE A 96 8.00 -5.19 -12.92
C PHE A 96 8.03 -6.67 -12.54
N ILE A 97 6.91 -7.38 -12.73
CA ILE A 97 6.83 -8.84 -12.54
C ILE A 97 7.60 -9.56 -13.65
N PHE A 98 7.53 -9.07 -14.89
CA PHE A 98 8.30 -9.60 -16.02
C PHE A 98 9.80 -9.45 -15.81
N GLU A 99 10.28 -8.28 -15.38
CA GLU A 99 11.70 -8.02 -15.21
C GLU A 99 12.31 -8.90 -14.11
N TYR A 100 11.57 -9.23 -13.04
CA TYR A 100 12.03 -10.13 -11.97
C TYR A 100 11.73 -11.62 -12.20
N ASN A 101 10.71 -11.99 -12.98
CA ASN A 101 10.47 -13.38 -13.41
C ASN A 101 11.63 -13.96 -14.22
N PHE A 102 12.45 -13.12 -14.88
CA PHE A 102 13.67 -13.56 -15.57
C PHE A 102 14.90 -13.62 -14.65
N LEU A 103 14.80 -13.17 -13.40
CA LEU A 103 15.93 -13.02 -12.47
C LEU A 103 15.88 -13.98 -11.29
N PHE A 104 14.70 -14.47 -10.96
CA PHE A 104 14.45 -15.39 -9.85
C PHE A 104 13.71 -16.62 -10.36
N THR A 105 13.95 -17.76 -9.73
CA THR A 105 13.11 -18.95 -9.95
C THR A 105 11.74 -18.75 -9.32
N GLU A 106 10.78 -19.58 -9.72
CA GLU A 106 9.45 -19.61 -9.11
C GLU A 106 9.51 -19.82 -7.58
N ASP A 107 10.35 -20.77 -7.14
CA ASP A 107 10.56 -21.04 -5.71
C ASP A 107 11.11 -19.82 -4.96
N GLU A 108 12.04 -19.07 -5.56
CA GLU A 108 12.60 -17.86 -4.96
C GLU A 108 11.56 -16.75 -4.85
N ILE A 109 10.71 -16.57 -5.86
CA ILE A 109 9.61 -15.60 -5.82
C ILE A 109 8.62 -15.96 -4.71
N VAL A 110 8.27 -17.24 -4.58
CA VAL A 110 7.39 -17.73 -3.49
C VAL A 110 8.01 -17.47 -2.12
N GLU A 111 9.31 -17.73 -1.94
CA GLU A 111 10.03 -17.47 -0.70
C GLU A 111 10.00 -15.98 -0.32
N LEU A 112 10.30 -15.10 -1.28
CA LEU A 112 10.27 -13.64 -1.09
C LEU A 112 8.86 -13.14 -0.76
N GLY A 113 7.83 -13.71 -1.40
CA GLY A 113 6.43 -13.45 -1.10
C GLY A 113 6.07 -13.82 0.34
N HIS A 114 6.49 -15.00 0.81
CA HIS A 114 6.30 -15.42 2.20
C HIS A 114 7.03 -14.50 3.20
N GLN A 115 8.23 -14.04 2.86
CA GLN A 115 8.96 -13.09 3.69
C GLN A 115 8.22 -11.75 3.79
N ALA A 116 7.71 -11.23 2.68
CA ALA A 116 6.90 -10.01 2.65
C ALA A 116 5.59 -10.14 3.44
N LEU A 117 4.92 -11.28 3.34
CA LEU A 117 3.74 -11.60 4.15
C LEU A 117 4.08 -11.65 5.64
N THR A 118 5.23 -12.18 6.01
CA THR A 118 5.68 -12.23 7.41
C THR A 118 5.87 -10.82 7.96
N TRP A 119 6.49 -9.93 7.19
CA TRP A 119 6.61 -8.52 7.55
C TRP A 119 5.26 -7.82 7.63
N THR A 120 4.35 -8.11 6.70
CA THR A 120 3.01 -7.55 6.70
C THR A 120 2.23 -7.98 7.93
N LYS A 121 2.20 -9.29 8.24
CA LYS A 121 1.54 -9.83 9.44
C LYS A 121 2.12 -9.23 10.72
N LYS A 122 3.45 -9.02 10.79
CA LYS A 122 4.09 -8.36 11.93
C LYS A 122 3.61 -6.91 12.12
N ASN A 123 3.44 -6.16 11.04
CA ASN A 123 3.07 -4.73 11.10
C ASN A 123 1.58 -4.48 11.27
N TYR A 124 0.73 -5.22 10.54
CA TYR A 124 -0.73 -5.02 10.54
C TYR A 124 -1.45 -5.95 11.52
N GLY A 125 -0.85 -7.09 11.87
CA GLY A 125 -1.43 -8.07 12.80
C GLY A 125 -2.86 -8.45 12.41
N LYS A 126 -3.78 -8.37 13.38
CA LYS A 126 -5.21 -8.67 13.19
C LYS A 126 -5.96 -7.70 12.26
N LYS A 127 -5.32 -6.59 11.83
CA LYS A 127 -5.94 -5.63 10.92
C LYS A 127 -5.82 -6.07 9.46
N LEU A 128 -4.87 -6.95 9.14
CA LEU A 128 -4.70 -7.48 7.80
C LEU A 128 -5.90 -8.39 7.48
N ARG A 129 -6.65 -8.08 6.43
CA ARG A 129 -7.80 -8.88 6.00
C ARG A 129 -7.30 -10.15 5.32
N GLN A 130 -7.89 -11.30 5.63
CA GLN A 130 -7.50 -12.59 5.04
C GLN A 130 -7.70 -12.58 3.51
N SER A 131 -8.75 -11.94 3.01
CA SER A 131 -9.00 -11.75 1.57
C SER A 131 -7.81 -11.16 0.82
N ASN A 132 -7.06 -10.25 1.45
CA ASN A 132 -5.93 -9.57 0.82
C ASN A 132 -4.65 -10.43 0.86
N ILE A 133 -4.61 -11.41 1.77
CA ILE A 133 -3.56 -12.43 1.81
C ILE A 133 -3.84 -13.46 0.71
N ASP A 134 -5.10 -13.86 0.57
CA ASP A 134 -5.51 -14.85 -0.43
C ASP A 134 -5.30 -14.30 -1.85
N GLU A 135 -5.63 -13.03 -2.11
CA GLU A 135 -5.35 -12.35 -3.39
C GLU A 135 -3.86 -12.20 -3.72
N PHE A 136 -2.98 -12.19 -2.70
CA PHE A 136 -1.53 -12.14 -2.91
C PHE A 136 -0.89 -13.50 -3.22
N LEU A 137 -1.50 -14.59 -2.74
CA LEU A 137 -0.94 -15.95 -2.80
C LEU A 137 -1.44 -16.78 -3.99
N VAL A 138 -2.38 -16.23 -4.76
CA VAL A 138 -2.92 -16.80 -6.01
C VAL A 138 -2.11 -16.28 -7.20
#